data_AF-A0A7S2VMK8-F1
#
_entry.id   AF-A0A7S2VMK8-F1
#
_cell.length_a   1.000
_cell.length_b   1.000
_cell.length_c   1.000
_cell.angle_alpha   90.00
_cell.angle_beta   90.00
_cell.angle_gamma   90.00
#
_symmetry.space_group_name_H-M   'P 1'
#
loop_
_entity.id
_entity.type
_entity.pdbx_description
1 polymer ?
#
loop_
_entity_poly.entity_id
_entity_poly.type
_entity_poly.pdbx_seq_one_letter_code
_entity_poly.pdbx_strand_id
1 'polypeptide(L)'
;ASRGQPMLRVVPVRDVRFAQESIGHEFKDGRTFDQLMDDLASGKARPLVHRFLTLEAVQIGRKVFCLNNRRLHCLKNFEERRRRGPLNIRLKVTVVEQRAVARLVHTYTTRNGGRSVHVR
;
A
#
# COMPACT_ATOMS: atom_id res chain seq x y z
N ALA A 1 13.97 -13.30 7.43
CA ALA A 1 13.82 -11.98 6.78
C ALA A 1 14.49 -10.94 7.67
N SER A 2 15.46 -10.21 7.14
CA SER A 2 16.12 -9.09 7.83
C SER A 2 15.08 -8.04 8.20
N ARG A 3 15.01 -7.67 9.49
CA ARG A 3 14.09 -6.62 9.97
C ARG A 3 14.47 -5.30 9.30
N GLY A 4 13.50 -4.62 8.69
CA GLY A 4 13.68 -3.26 8.16
C GLY A 4 13.99 -3.12 6.66
N GLN A 5 14.33 -4.19 5.93
CA GLN A 5 14.48 -4.10 4.47
C GLN A 5 13.19 -4.51 3.74
N PRO A 6 12.73 -3.73 2.74
CA PRO A 6 11.57 -4.10 1.94
C PRO A 6 11.86 -5.36 1.11
N MET A 7 10.97 -6.35 1.16
CA MET A 7 11.04 -7.56 0.34
C MET A 7 9.97 -7.53 -0.75
N LEU A 8 10.32 -7.94 -1.97
CA LEU A 8 9.33 -8.11 -3.04
C LEU A 8 8.49 -9.36 -2.79
N ARG A 9 7.15 -9.21 -2.85
CA ARG A 9 6.18 -10.29 -2.68
C ARG A 9 5.09 -10.20 -3.73
N VAL A 10 4.61 -11.35 -4.18
CA VAL A 10 3.39 -11.47 -4.99
C VAL A 10 2.30 -12.03 -4.11
N VAL A 11 1.18 -11.33 -4.02
CA VAL A 11 0.03 -11.72 -3.18
C VAL A 11 -1.30 -11.44 -3.90
N PRO A 12 -2.39 -12.14 -3.55
CA PRO A 12 -3.73 -11.78 -3.99
C PRO A 12 -4.10 -10.38 -3.49
N VAL A 13 -4.67 -9.54 -4.36
CA VAL A 13 -5.05 -8.16 -4.01
C VAL A 13 -6.10 -8.11 -2.92
N ARG A 14 -7.00 -9.11 -2.85
CA ARG A 14 -7.99 -9.27 -1.79
C ARG A 14 -7.39 -9.38 -0.38
N ASP A 15 -6.19 -9.94 -0.24
CA ASP A 15 -5.53 -10.15 1.06
C ASP A 15 -4.83 -8.90 1.59
N VAL A 16 -4.74 -7.85 0.77
CA VAL A 16 -4.08 -6.58 1.10
C VAL A 16 -5.09 -5.58 1.64
N ARG A 17 -4.76 -4.90 2.74
CA ARG A 17 -5.61 -3.91 3.40
C ARG A 17 -5.18 -2.49 3.05
N PHE A 18 -6.12 -1.55 3.12
CA PHE A 18 -5.82 -0.12 3.05
C PHE A 18 -5.16 0.36 4.35
N ALA A 19 -4.15 1.22 4.28
CA ALA A 19 -3.51 1.82 5.47
C ALA A 19 -4.14 3.13 5.94
N GLN A 20 -5.08 3.68 5.16
CA GLN A 20 -5.77 4.94 5.42
C GLN A 20 -7.26 4.72 5.19
N GLU A 21 -8.09 5.43 5.94
CA GLU A 21 -9.55 5.34 5.86
C GLU A 21 -10.12 6.09 4.66
N SER A 22 -9.48 7.19 4.24
CA SER A 22 -9.90 8.02 3.13
C SER A 22 -8.80 8.21 2.08
N ILE A 23 -9.23 8.44 0.84
CA ILE A 23 -8.38 8.76 -0.29
C ILE A 23 -9.02 9.85 -1.14
N GLY A 24 -8.22 10.79 -1.66
CA GLY A 24 -8.66 11.69 -2.74
C GLY A 24 -8.81 10.95 -4.07
N HIS A 25 -9.60 11.52 -5.00
CA HIS A 25 -10.04 10.88 -6.26
C HIS A 25 -9.03 10.95 -7.41
N GLU A 26 -7.89 11.64 -7.25
CA GLU A 26 -6.89 11.84 -8.31
C GLU A 26 -5.53 11.29 -7.90
N PHE A 27 -4.73 10.86 -8.88
CA PHE A 27 -3.31 10.58 -8.66
C PHE A 27 -2.50 11.88 -8.63
N LYS A 28 -1.30 11.85 -8.03
CA LYS A 28 -0.41 13.03 -7.97
C LYS A 28 0.05 13.52 -9.36
N ASP A 29 -0.06 12.67 -10.38
CA ASP A 29 0.32 12.96 -11.75
C ASP A 29 -0.87 13.44 -12.61
N GLY A 30 -2.01 13.77 -12.00
CA GLY A 30 -3.21 14.25 -12.68
C GLY A 30 -4.06 13.16 -13.34
N ARG A 31 -3.62 11.88 -13.29
CA ARG A 31 -4.44 10.79 -13.83
C ARG A 31 -5.65 10.51 -12.93
N THR A 32 -6.75 10.11 -13.55
CA THR A 32 -7.97 9.68 -12.84
C THR A 32 -7.94 8.19 -12.55
N PHE A 33 -8.85 7.72 -11.69
CA PHE A 33 -9.02 6.28 -11.44
C PHE A 33 -9.53 5.57 -12.69
N ASP A 34 -10.42 6.18 -13.45
CA ASP A 34 -10.99 5.59 -14.66
C ASP A 34 -9.93 5.33 -15.72
N GLN A 35 -9.00 6.28 -15.94
CA GLN A 35 -7.88 6.08 -16.85
C GLN A 35 -7.02 4.86 -16.48
N LEU A 36 -6.76 4.65 -15.18
CA LEU A 36 -6.02 3.47 -14.74
C LEU A 36 -6.84 2.18 -14.90
N MET A 37 -8.16 2.24 -14.68
CA MET A 37 -9.05 1.10 -14.88
C MET A 37 -9.10 0.68 -16.35
N ASP A 38 -9.14 1.63 -17.29
CA ASP A 38 -9.11 1.38 -18.73
C ASP A 38 -7.76 0.79 -19.17
N ASP A 39 -6.65 1.32 -18.65
CA ASP A 39 -5.32 0.77 -18.89
C ASP A 39 -5.19 -0.67 -18.37
N LEU A 40 -5.81 -0.99 -17.22
CA LEU A 40 -5.86 -2.36 -16.67
C LEU A 40 -6.72 -3.29 -17.53
N ALA A 41 -7.88 -2.82 -17.98
CA ALA A 41 -8.82 -3.59 -18.80
C ALA A 41 -8.26 -3.89 -20.20
N SER A 42 -7.61 -2.92 -20.83
CA SER A 42 -6.94 -3.07 -22.14
C SER A 42 -5.63 -3.87 -22.05
N GLY A 43 -5.09 -4.08 -20.84
CA GLY A 43 -3.82 -4.76 -20.63
C GLY A 43 -2.59 -3.88 -20.88
N LYS A 44 -2.78 -2.59 -21.16
CA LYS A 44 -1.72 -1.56 -21.22
C LYS A 44 -1.01 -1.38 -19.88
N ALA A 45 -1.71 -1.63 -18.77
CA ALA A 45 -1.12 -1.74 -17.44
C ALA A 45 -1.27 -3.18 -16.91
N ARG A 46 -0.14 -3.77 -16.51
CA ARG A 46 -0.09 -5.14 -15.94
C ARG A 46 0.41 -5.12 -14.49
N PRO A 47 -0.40 -5.56 -13.50
CA PRO A 47 -0.07 -5.44 -12.06
C PRO A 47 1.22 -6.12 -11.60
N LEU A 48 1.66 -7.18 -12.28
CA LEU A 48 2.89 -7.90 -11.94
C LEU A 48 4.15 -7.31 -12.60
N VAL A 49 3.99 -6.50 -13.64
CA VAL A 49 5.11 -6.05 -14.50
C VAL A 49 5.40 -4.57 -14.27
N HIS A 50 4.37 -3.72 -14.36
CA HIS A 50 4.54 -2.27 -14.33
C HIS A 50 5.07 -1.80 -12.97
N ARG A 51 6.15 -1.01 -13.01
CA ARG A 51 6.75 -0.41 -11.80
C ARG A 51 5.75 0.46 -11.05
N PHE A 52 4.90 1.21 -11.76
CA PHE A 52 3.82 2.01 -11.16
C PHE A 52 2.85 1.18 -10.31
N LEU A 53 2.62 -0.09 -10.67
CA LEU A 53 1.74 -1.01 -9.96
C LEU A 53 2.46 -1.87 -8.92
N THR A 54 3.75 -1.62 -8.69
CA THR A 54 4.47 -2.18 -7.55
C THR A 54 4.19 -1.31 -6.34
N LEU A 55 3.35 -1.81 -5.43
CA LEU A 55 2.90 -1.02 -4.29
C LEU A 55 3.83 -1.20 -3.10
N GLU A 56 3.93 -0.17 -2.28
CA GLU A 56 4.61 -0.22 -1.00
C GLU A 56 3.63 -0.68 0.08
N ALA A 57 4.08 -1.56 0.96
CA ALA A 57 3.25 -2.11 2.01
C ALA A 57 4.06 -2.36 3.29
N VAL A 58 3.35 -2.34 4.41
CA VAL A 58 3.87 -2.71 5.73
C VAL A 58 3.13 -3.94 6.21
N GLN A 59 3.88 -4.94 6.69
CA GLN A 59 3.29 -6.08 7.39
C GLN A 59 3.38 -5.86 8.89
N ILE A 60 2.23 -5.89 9.57
CA ILE A 60 2.10 -5.80 11.03
C ILE A 60 1.40 -7.08 11.51
N GLY A 61 2.15 -7.94 12.21
CA GLY A 61 1.68 -9.28 12.53
C GLY A 61 1.37 -10.10 11.28
N ARG A 62 0.11 -10.56 11.13
CA ARG A 62 -0.37 -11.33 9.96
C ARG A 62 -1.01 -10.47 8.87
N LYS A 63 -1.15 -9.17 9.08
CA LYS A 63 -1.87 -8.26 8.18
C LYS A 63 -0.89 -7.47 7.31
N VAL A 64 -1.22 -7.30 6.04
CA VAL A 64 -0.46 -6.48 5.10
C VAL A 64 -1.26 -5.23 4.77
N PHE A 65 -0.70 -4.06 5.04
CA PHE A 65 -1.30 -2.75 4.79
C PHE A 65 -0.56 -2.03 3.67
N CYS A 66 -1.27 -1.63 2.62
CA CYS A 66 -0.72 -0.90 1.50
C CYS A 66 -0.63 0.60 1.80
N LEU A 67 0.50 1.22 1.50
CA LEU A 67 0.72 2.66 1.63
C LEU A 67 0.26 3.43 0.38
N ASN A 68 0.01 2.74 -0.73
CA ASN A 68 -0.48 3.33 -1.99
C ASN A 68 -1.98 3.05 -2.18
N ASN A 69 -2.83 3.51 -1.25
CA ASN A 69 -4.26 3.20 -1.22
C ASN A 69 -5.00 3.45 -2.54
N ARG A 70 -4.73 4.58 -3.23
CA ARG A 70 -5.39 4.90 -4.51
C ARG A 70 -5.17 3.81 -5.57
N ARG A 71 -3.93 3.32 -5.70
CA ARG A 71 -3.60 2.24 -6.64
C ARG A 71 -4.19 0.91 -6.18
N LEU A 72 -4.18 0.62 -4.88
CA LEU A 72 -4.83 -0.57 -4.33
C LEU A 72 -6.35 -0.56 -4.61
N HIS A 73 -6.99 0.60 -4.49
CA HIS A 73 -8.43 0.76 -4.72
C HIS A 73 -8.79 0.39 -6.18
N CYS A 74 -8.08 0.95 -7.16
CA CYS A 74 -8.26 0.57 -8.56
C CYS A 74 -8.03 -0.93 -8.79
N LEU A 75 -6.99 -1.53 -8.20
CA LEU A 75 -6.70 -2.96 -8.39
C LEU A 75 -7.77 -3.88 -7.78
N LYS A 76 -8.33 -3.53 -6.61
CA LYS A 76 -9.45 -4.27 -6.02
C LYS A 76 -10.72 -4.14 -6.86
N ASN A 77 -11.09 -2.92 -7.27
CA ASN A 77 -12.23 -2.70 -8.17
C ASN A 77 -12.06 -3.47 -9.49
N PHE A 78 -10.83 -3.54 -10.01
CA PHE A 78 -10.55 -4.31 -11.23
C PHE A 78 -10.70 -5.82 -11.03
N GLU A 79 -10.27 -6.36 -9.88
CA GLU A 79 -10.52 -7.77 -9.52
C GLU A 79 -12.02 -8.08 -9.46
N GLU A 80 -12.81 -7.20 -8.85
CA GLU A 80 -14.27 -7.36 -8.76
C GLU A 80 -14.94 -7.30 -10.14
N ARG A 81 -14.54 -6.35 -11.00
CA ARG A 81 -15.12 -6.17 -12.35
C ARG A 81 -14.78 -7.31 -13.31
N ARG A 82 -13.56 -7.85 -13.26
CA ARG A 82 -13.13 -8.86 -14.24
C ARG A 82 -13.83 -10.21 -14.08
N ARG A 83 -14.44 -10.49 -12.92
CA ARG A 83 -15.11 -11.78 -12.57
C ARG A 83 -14.29 -13.03 -12.95
N ARG A 84 -12.96 -12.93 -12.86
CA ARG A 84 -11.99 -14.02 -13.06
C ARG A 84 -11.47 -14.47 -11.70
N GLY A 85 -10.59 -15.47 -11.68
CA GLY A 85 -9.89 -15.91 -10.45
C GLY A 85 -9.10 -14.80 -9.75
N PRO A 86 -8.32 -15.10 -8.70
CA PRO A 86 -7.63 -14.09 -7.90
C PRO A 86 -6.66 -13.20 -8.69
N LEU A 87 -6.66 -11.89 -8.45
CA LEU A 87 -5.71 -10.95 -9.03
C LEU A 87 -4.47 -10.86 -8.14
N ASN A 88 -3.35 -11.37 -8.63
CA ASN A 88 -2.07 -11.23 -7.96
C ASN A 88 -1.42 -9.87 -8.29
N ILE A 89 -0.82 -9.24 -7.28
CA ILE A 89 -0.14 -7.96 -7.39
C ILE A 89 1.26 -8.03 -6.77
N ARG A 90 2.16 -7.14 -7.21
CA ARG A 90 3.53 -7.04 -6.68
C ARG A 90 3.61 -5.98 -5.58
N LEU A 91 4.10 -6.38 -4.41
CA LEU A 91 4.32 -5.51 -3.26
C LEU A 91 5.80 -5.44 -2.87
N LYS A 92 6.26 -4.27 -2.43
CA LYS A 92 7.46 -4.09 -1.61
C LYS A 92 7.01 -4.05 -0.15
N VAL A 93 7.23 -5.14 0.59
CA VAL A 93 6.72 -5.32 1.95
C VAL A 93 7.84 -5.12 2.96
N THR A 94 7.68 -4.14 3.84
CA THR A 94 8.51 -3.97 5.04
C THR A 94 7.81 -4.64 6.21
N VAL A 95 8.47 -5.60 6.87
CA VAL A 95 7.92 -6.25 8.06
C VAL A 95 8.26 -5.41 9.29
N VAL A 96 7.25 -5.03 10.05
CA VAL A 96 7.40 -4.23 11.27
C VAL A 96 6.77 -4.97 12.44
N GLU A 97 7.43 -4.88 13.59
CA GLU A 97 6.97 -5.53 14.82
C GLU A 97 5.80 -4.73 15.43
N GLN A 98 4.74 -5.44 15.84
CA GLN A 98 3.48 -4.81 16.25
C GLN A 98 3.63 -3.97 17.51
N ARG A 99 4.39 -4.43 18.51
CA ARG A 99 4.64 -3.68 19.75
C ARG A 99 5.44 -2.41 19.46
N ALA A 100 6.38 -2.45 18.52
CA ALA A 100 7.14 -1.27 18.08
C ALA A 100 6.22 -0.20 17.46
N VAL A 101 5.29 -0.59 16.57
CA VAL A 101 4.29 0.34 16.01
C VAL A 101 3.40 0.90 17.11
N ALA A 102 2.87 0.05 17.99
CA ALA A 102 1.99 0.48 19.07
C ALA A 102 2.67 1.49 20.00
N ARG A 103 3.92 1.22 20.41
CA ARG A 103 4.73 2.15 21.19
C ARG A 103 4.94 3.46 20.45
N LEU A 104 5.33 3.39 19.17
CA LEU A 104 5.57 4.58 18.36
C LEU A 104 4.32 5.45 18.26
N VAL A 105 3.17 4.88 17.88
CA VAL A 105 1.90 5.62 17.76
C VAL A 105 1.53 6.31 19.08
N HIS A 106 1.78 5.66 20.22
CA HIS A 106 1.50 6.24 21.53
C HIS A 106 2.48 7.37 21.90
N THR A 107 3.76 7.24 21.55
CA THR A 107 4.80 8.19 21.96
C THR A 107 5.11 9.28 20.93
N TYR A 108 4.61 9.16 19.69
CA TYR A 108 4.93 10.08 18.59
C TYR A 108 4.15 11.40 18.74
N THR A 109 4.64 12.25 19.64
CA THR A 109 4.04 13.56 19.97
C THR A 109 4.89 14.73 19.49
N THR A 110 6.07 14.46 18.94
CA THR A 110 7.00 15.52 18.51
C THR A 110 6.39 16.42 17.43
N ARG A 111 6.66 17.72 17.54
CA ARG A 111 6.30 18.75 16.54
C ARG A 111 7.50 19.36 15.83
N ASN A 112 8.71 19.02 16.25
CA ASN A 112 9.97 19.51 15.68
C ASN A 112 10.76 18.40 14.97
N GLY A 113 10.07 17.30 14.61
CA GLY A 113 10.71 16.13 13.99
C GLY A 113 11.65 15.37 14.93
N GLY A 114 11.46 15.48 16.25
CA GLY A 114 12.27 14.78 17.25
C GLY A 114 13.65 15.39 17.48
N ARG A 115 13.89 16.64 17.06
CA ARG A 115 15.22 17.28 17.15
C ARG A 115 15.64 17.68 18.56
N SER A 116 14.68 17.86 19.46
CA SER A 116 14.94 18.17 20.87
C SER A 116 13.78 17.71 21.75
N VAL A 117 14.07 17.53 23.05
CA VAL A 117 13.09 17.23 24.10
C VAL A 117 13.09 18.36 25.13
N HIS A 118 11.91 18.75 25.60
CA HIS A 118 11.76 19.68 26.71
C HIS A 118 11.39 18.88 27.97
N VAL A 119 12.24 18.97 28.99
CA VAL A 119 12.00 18.36 30.31
C VAL A 119 11.22 19.37 31.14
N ARG A 120 10.10 18.93 31.72
CA ARG A 120 9.25 19.72 32.64
C ARG A 120 9.50 19.28 34.07
#